data_AF-A0A8H7TND6-F1
#
_entry.id   AF-A0A8H7TND6-F1
#
_cell.length_a   1.000
_cell.length_b   1.000
_cell.length_c   1.000
_cell.angle_alpha   90.00
_cell.angle_beta   90.00
_cell.angle_gamma   90.00
#
_symmetry.space_group_name_H-M   'P 1'
#
loop_
_entity.id
_entity.type
_entity.pdbx_description
1 polymer ?
#
loop_
_entity_poly.entity_id
_entity_poly.type
_entity_poly.pdbx_seq_one_letter_code
_entity_poly.pdbx_strand_id
1 'polypeptide(L)'
;MGVSGWKNGDDNNLYVAYQAADNSLRYSKATASGSQTDFTWGEPKTLKPESTLGKNAGLTMSVSVDQSNDANSQIQLSLLYINSTSYINGLTYVTGGQAEAKGFTTSDINQQPFKVAENSTLSAYWPFMLYQNTSGVVHALWYESETPYVPYSLSATAASKSNLAVVPVSRNVTKISGKGFWAIFYQNQSGKIMASPDPAFWDEKRADDLVTIVSTWNSTFPDITLPIGSSFTAFSLARGDNDKVNTFLLYQDGSDIKQAWINNDNGWQISSPKLLQGADRGTHIGCVTPPCGRATAHSPKSSSQKSRTFRNATSRRVANSSRSDWKGRTG
;
A
#
# COMPACT_ATOMS: atom_id res chain seq x y z
N MET A 1 -2.12 4.86 9.18
CA MET A 1 -0.70 5.21 8.91
C MET A 1 -0.47 5.03 7.42
N GLY A 2 0.12 5.99 6.74
CA GLY A 2 0.52 5.86 5.33
C GLY A 2 2.01 5.60 5.22
N VAL A 3 2.42 4.65 4.38
CA VAL A 3 3.84 4.36 4.14
C VAL A 3 4.10 4.28 2.64
N SER A 4 5.23 4.82 2.21
CA SER A 4 5.68 4.70 0.82
C SER A 4 7.19 4.80 0.76
N GLY A 5 7.76 4.47 -0.38
CA GLY A 5 9.19 4.59 -0.59
C GLY A 5 9.57 4.21 -2.00
N TRP A 6 10.80 4.58 -2.36
CA TRP A 6 11.36 4.28 -3.66
C TRP A 6 12.85 4.03 -3.54
N LYS A 7 13.38 3.45 -4.61
CA LYS A 7 14.81 3.33 -4.86
C LYS A 7 15.11 3.99 -6.20
N ASN A 8 16.05 4.93 -6.23
CA ASN A 8 16.58 5.51 -7.46
C ASN A 8 18.10 5.36 -7.45
N GLY A 9 18.66 4.57 -8.36
CA GLY A 9 20.07 4.17 -8.29
C GLY A 9 20.40 3.54 -6.94
N ASP A 10 21.34 4.14 -6.22
CA ASP A 10 21.76 3.73 -4.87
C ASP A 10 20.98 4.41 -3.74
N ASP A 11 20.12 5.37 -4.06
CA ASP A 11 19.34 6.12 -3.07
C ASP A 11 18.04 5.41 -2.75
N ASN A 12 17.87 5.03 -1.48
CA ASN A 12 16.64 4.46 -0.98
C ASN A 12 15.98 5.45 -0.03
N ASN A 13 14.70 5.74 -0.27
CA ASN A 13 13.93 6.65 0.56
C ASN A 13 12.67 5.96 1.07
N LEU A 14 12.37 6.14 2.35
CA LEU A 14 11.15 5.67 3.01
C LEU A 14 10.44 6.84 3.67
N TYR A 15 9.11 6.83 3.60
CA TYR A 15 8.24 7.83 4.20
C TYR A 15 7.21 7.11 5.05
N VAL A 16 7.00 7.62 6.26
CA VAL A 16 5.95 7.16 7.17
C VAL A 16 5.16 8.38 7.62
N ALA A 17 3.90 8.47 7.21
CA ALA A 17 2.95 9.48 7.63
C ALA A 17 1.97 8.92 8.67
N TYR A 18 1.69 9.70 9.69
CA TYR A 18 0.88 9.28 10.84
C TYR A 18 0.18 10.47 11.48
N GLN A 19 -0.95 10.18 12.12
CA GLN A 19 -1.65 11.11 13.00
C GLN A 19 -1.06 10.99 14.41
N ALA A 20 -0.55 12.09 14.95
CA ALA A 20 -0.02 12.15 16.31
C ALA A 20 -1.14 12.30 17.35
N ALA A 21 -0.81 12.16 18.63
CA ALA A 21 -1.77 12.24 19.74
C ALA A 21 -2.47 13.61 19.87
N ASP A 22 -1.81 14.67 19.39
CA ASP A 22 -2.35 16.03 19.29
C ASP A 22 -3.21 16.25 18.04
N ASN A 23 -3.60 15.18 17.35
CA ASN A 23 -4.34 15.17 16.08
C ASN A 23 -3.57 15.75 14.88
N SER A 24 -2.31 16.14 15.04
CA SER A 24 -1.50 16.66 13.93
C SER A 24 -1.08 15.55 12.96
N LEU A 25 -1.10 15.87 11.65
CA LEU A 25 -0.54 14.99 10.63
C LEU A 25 0.97 15.23 10.55
N ARG A 26 1.76 14.17 10.74
CA ARG A 26 3.22 14.24 10.70
C ARG A 26 3.78 13.21 9.74
N TYR A 27 4.98 13.43 9.22
CA TYR A 27 5.73 12.43 8.50
C TYR A 27 7.19 12.37 8.94
N SER A 28 7.79 11.19 8.83
CA SER A 28 9.22 10.98 8.97
C SER A 28 9.77 10.41 7.67
N LYS A 29 10.95 10.89 7.27
CA LYS A 29 11.71 10.39 6.11
C LYS A 29 12.89 9.58 6.63
N ALA A 30 13.17 8.45 5.99
CA ALA A 30 14.39 7.71 6.22
C ALA A 30 15.14 7.55 4.91
N THR A 31 16.46 7.68 4.96
CA THR A 31 17.33 7.52 3.79
C THR A 31 18.38 6.44 4.03
N ALA A 32 18.76 5.75 2.97
CA ALA A 32 19.88 4.82 2.95
C ALA A 32 20.59 4.92 1.59
N SER A 33 21.93 4.94 1.60
CA SER A 33 22.74 4.97 0.39
C SER A 33 23.37 3.60 0.09
N GLY A 34 23.50 3.28 -1.19
CA GLY A 34 24.13 2.06 -1.69
C GLY A 34 23.34 0.79 -1.39
N SER A 35 24.07 -0.29 -1.10
CA SER A 35 23.52 -1.59 -0.71
C SER A 35 23.13 -1.67 0.77
N GLN A 36 23.24 -0.56 1.52
CA GLN A 36 22.99 -0.56 2.95
C GLN A 36 21.53 -0.90 3.25
N THR A 37 21.34 -1.72 4.28
CA THR A 37 20.01 -2.07 4.79
C THR A 37 19.52 -1.13 5.89
N ASP A 38 20.34 -0.13 6.23
CA ASP A 38 20.28 0.67 7.44
C ASP A 38 19.78 2.03 7.03
N PHE A 39 18.64 2.40 7.60
CA PHE A 39 17.96 3.65 7.29
C PHE A 39 18.22 4.63 8.42
N THR A 40 18.71 5.81 8.07
CA THR A 40 18.81 6.93 9.01
C THR A 40 17.50 7.69 8.97
N TRP A 41 16.78 7.72 10.10
CA TRP A 41 15.53 8.45 10.24
C TRP A 41 15.82 9.92 10.53
N GLY A 42 15.19 10.79 9.76
CA GLY A 42 15.15 12.21 10.07
C GLY A 42 14.05 12.55 11.07
N GLU A 43 14.16 13.74 11.67
CA GLU A 43 13.16 14.27 12.59
C GLU A 43 11.76 14.33 11.95
N PRO A 44 10.69 14.02 12.70
CA PRO A 44 9.33 14.17 12.20
C PRO A 44 9.00 15.62 11.84
N LYS A 45 8.38 15.81 10.67
CA LYS A 45 7.88 17.10 10.21
C LYS A 45 6.35 17.13 10.30
N THR A 46 5.81 18.24 10.81
CA THR A 46 4.37 18.48 10.85
C THR A 46 3.88 19.00 9.51
N LEU A 47 2.80 18.41 9.00
CA LEU A 47 2.13 18.80 7.77
C LEU A 47 0.98 19.76 8.07
N LYS A 48 0.67 20.63 7.11
CA LYS A 48 -0.42 21.60 7.18
C LYS A 48 -1.49 21.26 6.13
N PRO A 49 -2.36 20.27 6.41
CA PRO A 49 -3.47 19.95 5.52
C PRO A 49 -4.48 21.10 5.48
N GLU A 50 -5.14 21.32 4.34
CA GLU A 50 -6.20 22.32 4.19
C GLU A 50 -7.45 21.98 5.01
N SER A 51 -7.72 20.68 5.16
CA SER A 51 -8.83 20.17 5.94
C SER A 51 -8.36 19.52 7.23
N THR A 52 -9.15 19.69 8.29
CA THR A 52 -8.87 19.06 9.58
C THR A 52 -9.01 17.53 9.46
N LEU A 53 -8.07 16.77 10.01
CA LEU A 53 -8.14 15.31 10.04
C LEU A 53 -9.31 14.84 10.91
N GLY A 54 -10.00 13.78 10.47
CA GLY A 54 -10.91 13.05 11.34
C GLY A 54 -10.16 12.39 12.50
N LYS A 55 -10.84 12.12 13.61
CA LYS A 55 -10.25 11.35 14.71
C LYS A 55 -9.95 9.93 14.22
N ASN A 56 -8.73 9.45 14.44
CA ASN A 56 -8.25 8.16 13.90
C ASN A 56 -8.43 8.08 12.38
N ALA A 57 -8.07 9.15 11.67
CA ALA A 57 -8.24 9.25 10.22
C ALA A 57 -7.61 8.06 9.50
N GLY A 58 -8.32 7.50 8.52
CA GLY A 58 -7.70 6.62 7.53
C GLY A 58 -6.61 7.39 6.80
N LEU A 59 -5.41 6.80 6.71
CA LEU A 59 -4.24 7.38 6.06
C LEU A 59 -3.63 6.34 5.13
N THR A 60 -3.30 6.74 3.90
CA THR A 60 -2.52 5.91 2.98
C THR A 60 -1.52 6.78 2.21
N MET A 61 -0.48 6.15 1.66
CA MET A 61 0.46 6.84 0.80
C MET A 61 0.81 5.96 -0.40
N SER A 62 0.90 6.55 -1.58
CA SER A 62 1.40 5.88 -2.78
C SER A 62 2.52 6.69 -3.42
N VAL A 63 3.34 6.00 -4.22
CA VAL A 63 4.35 6.63 -5.08
C VAL A 63 3.94 6.46 -6.53
N SER A 64 4.01 7.54 -7.29
CA SER A 64 3.98 7.55 -8.76
C SER A 64 5.33 8.04 -9.28
N VAL A 65 5.66 7.60 -10.48
CA VAL A 65 6.84 8.10 -11.22
C VAL A 65 6.29 8.73 -12.48
N ASP A 66 6.61 10.01 -12.69
CA ASP A 66 6.41 10.64 -13.98
C ASP A 66 7.30 9.93 -15.02
N GLN A 67 6.67 9.30 -16.02
CA GLN A 67 7.33 8.55 -17.09
C GLN A 67 7.70 9.43 -18.29
N SER A 68 7.65 10.76 -18.15
CA SER A 68 8.23 11.65 -19.14
C SER A 68 9.69 11.25 -19.42
N ASN A 69 10.12 11.29 -20.68
CA ASN A 69 11.51 11.00 -21.09
C ASN A 69 12.52 12.06 -20.57
N ASP A 70 12.12 12.86 -19.58
CA ASP A 70 12.95 13.88 -18.95
C ASP A 70 14.02 13.19 -18.08
N ALA A 71 15.26 13.66 -18.20
CA ALA A 71 16.36 13.26 -17.33
C ALA A 71 16.07 13.55 -15.84
N ASN A 72 15.03 14.35 -15.55
CA ASN A 72 14.53 14.67 -14.22
C ASN A 72 13.28 13.90 -13.80
N SER A 73 13.02 12.70 -14.35
CA SER A 73 11.84 11.86 -14.03
C SER A 73 11.39 12.02 -12.56
N GLN A 74 10.24 12.67 -12.37
CA GLN A 74 9.86 13.18 -11.05
C GLN A 74 9.16 12.08 -10.27
N ILE A 75 9.61 11.83 -9.05
CA ILE A 75 8.91 10.95 -8.12
C ILE A 75 7.90 11.78 -7.38
N GLN A 76 6.65 11.33 -7.39
CA GLN A 76 5.55 11.97 -6.69
C GLN A 76 5.02 11.05 -5.61
N LEU A 77 4.93 11.55 -4.38
CA LEU A 77 4.19 10.90 -3.31
C LEU A 77 2.81 11.52 -3.20
N SER A 78 1.79 10.68 -3.14
CA SER A 78 0.43 11.10 -2.77
C SER A 78 0.13 10.58 -1.38
N LEU A 79 -0.02 11.48 -0.40
CA LEU A 79 -0.49 11.17 0.94
C LEU A 79 -1.98 11.50 1.02
N LEU A 80 -2.81 10.49 1.21
CA LEU A 80 -4.25 10.66 1.34
C LEU A 80 -4.72 10.43 2.77
N TYR A 81 -5.74 11.18 3.17
CA TYR A 81 -6.34 11.12 4.49
C TYR A 81 -7.86 11.34 4.44
N ILE A 82 -8.57 10.83 5.43
CA ILE A 82 -9.99 11.12 5.65
C ILE A 82 -10.10 12.32 6.60
N ASN A 83 -10.79 13.37 6.17
CA ASN A 83 -11.00 14.57 6.97
C ASN A 83 -12.12 14.39 8.02
N SER A 84 -12.34 15.41 8.85
CA SER A 84 -13.35 15.39 9.92
C SER A 84 -14.80 15.33 9.44
N THR A 85 -15.06 15.57 8.15
CA THR A 85 -16.39 15.51 7.52
C THR A 85 -16.56 14.27 6.63
N SER A 86 -15.67 13.28 6.74
CA SER A 86 -15.67 12.02 5.97
C SER A 86 -15.49 12.21 4.46
N TYR A 87 -14.63 13.14 4.05
CA TYR A 87 -14.15 13.26 2.67
C TYR A 87 -12.68 12.87 2.56
N ILE A 88 -12.30 12.35 1.39
CA ILE A 88 -10.89 12.10 1.05
C ILE A 88 -10.23 13.42 0.67
N ASN A 89 -9.12 13.71 1.33
CA ASN A 89 -8.23 14.81 0.99
C ASN A 89 -6.80 14.28 0.87
N GLY A 90 -5.89 15.11 0.37
CA GLY A 90 -4.51 14.72 0.17
C GLY A 90 -3.50 15.84 0.16
N LEU A 91 -2.24 15.41 0.20
CA LEU A 91 -1.05 16.22 0.01
C LEU A 91 -0.15 15.51 -1.01
N THR A 92 0.56 16.28 -1.83
CA THR A 92 1.50 15.78 -2.82
C THR A 92 2.92 16.22 -2.47
N TYR A 93 3.92 15.36 -2.69
CA TYR A 93 5.34 15.72 -2.62
C TYR A 93 5.99 15.35 -3.95
N VAL A 94 6.76 16.26 -4.54
CA VAL A 94 7.45 16.03 -5.81
C VAL A 94 8.95 16.19 -5.60
N THR A 95 9.75 15.20 -5.99
CA THR A 95 11.21 15.17 -5.75
C THR A 95 12.03 15.97 -6.77
N GLY A 96 11.40 16.59 -7.76
CA GLY A 96 12.09 17.32 -8.83
C GLY A 96 11.83 18.83 -8.79
N GLY A 97 12.85 19.62 -9.13
CA GLY A 97 12.76 21.07 -9.29
C GLY A 97 12.50 21.85 -7.99
N GLN A 98 11.90 23.04 -8.11
CA GLN A 98 11.57 23.93 -6.98
C GLN A 98 10.56 23.31 -5.98
N ALA A 99 9.87 22.23 -6.36
CA ALA A 99 8.85 21.58 -5.53
C ALA A 99 9.46 20.82 -4.34
N GLU A 100 10.65 20.24 -4.49
CA GLU A 100 11.31 19.51 -3.39
C GLU A 100 11.58 20.44 -2.19
N ALA A 101 12.02 21.68 -2.47
CA ALA A 101 12.25 22.69 -1.44
C ALA A 101 10.96 23.09 -0.67
N LYS A 102 9.78 22.89 -1.28
CA LYS A 102 8.48 23.22 -0.67
C LYS A 102 7.94 22.10 0.22
N GLY A 103 8.47 20.88 0.10
CA GLY A 103 7.96 19.71 0.81
C GLY A 103 6.58 19.28 0.30
N PHE A 104 5.74 18.75 1.20
CA PHE A 104 4.37 18.38 0.85
C PHE A 104 3.51 19.63 0.64
N THR A 105 2.79 19.68 -0.48
CA THR A 105 1.84 20.74 -0.86
C THR A 105 0.44 20.18 -1.04
N THR A 106 -0.56 21.05 -1.23
CA THR A 106 -1.94 20.65 -1.58
C THR A 106 -1.98 19.71 -2.78
N SER A 107 -2.88 18.71 -2.73
CA SER A 107 -3.15 17.77 -3.82
C SER A 107 -4.48 18.10 -4.51
N ASP A 108 -4.53 17.88 -5.82
CA ASP A 108 -5.70 18.11 -6.67
C ASP A 108 -6.93 17.27 -6.26
N ILE A 109 -6.73 16.18 -5.52
CA ILE A 109 -7.84 15.39 -4.94
C ILE A 109 -8.72 16.23 -4.01
N ASN A 110 -8.20 17.32 -3.44
CA ASN A 110 -8.97 18.20 -2.55
C ASN A 110 -10.09 18.96 -3.27
N GLN A 111 -10.06 19.00 -4.60
CA GLN A 111 -11.12 19.60 -5.42
C GLN A 111 -12.26 18.60 -5.69
N GLN A 112 -12.11 17.35 -5.29
CA GLN A 112 -13.06 16.27 -5.60
C GLN A 112 -13.90 15.89 -4.37
N PRO A 113 -15.22 15.73 -4.50
CA PRO A 113 -16.13 15.49 -3.37
C PRO A 113 -16.25 13.99 -2.99
N PHE A 114 -15.12 13.28 -2.82
CA PHE A 114 -15.16 11.84 -2.48
C PHE A 114 -15.53 11.61 -1.02
N LYS A 115 -16.81 11.35 -0.76
CA LYS A 115 -17.34 11.01 0.56
C LYS A 115 -17.18 9.52 0.87
N VAL A 116 -16.77 9.19 2.09
CA VAL A 116 -16.53 7.82 2.56
C VAL A 116 -17.48 7.44 3.68
N ALA A 117 -17.60 6.13 3.97
CA ALA A 117 -18.26 5.67 5.19
C ALA A 117 -17.54 6.17 6.45
N GLU A 118 -18.30 6.38 7.52
CA GLU A 118 -17.74 6.62 8.84
C GLU A 118 -16.85 5.43 9.24
N ASN A 119 -15.59 5.73 9.61
CA ASN A 119 -14.54 4.75 9.89
C ASN A 119 -14.06 3.93 8.68
N SER A 120 -14.28 4.39 7.45
CA SER A 120 -13.58 3.84 6.29
C SER A 120 -12.06 3.92 6.54
N THR A 121 -11.34 2.92 6.05
CA THR A 121 -9.89 3.03 5.90
C THR A 121 -9.55 3.43 4.46
N LEU A 122 -8.28 3.77 4.23
CA LEU A 122 -7.76 4.04 2.90
C LEU A 122 -6.63 3.05 2.61
N SER A 123 -6.49 2.67 1.36
CA SER A 123 -5.34 1.91 0.86
C SER A 123 -4.90 2.44 -0.48
N ALA A 124 -3.62 2.34 -0.83
CA ALA A 124 -3.17 2.80 -2.13
C ALA A 124 -1.99 1.96 -2.65
N TYR A 125 -2.05 1.70 -3.95
CA TYR A 125 -0.95 1.21 -4.76
C TYR A 125 -1.17 1.80 -6.14
N TRP A 126 -0.25 2.63 -6.63
CA TRP A 126 -0.47 3.35 -7.88
C TRP A 126 -0.76 2.36 -9.04
N PRO A 127 -1.82 2.60 -9.84
CA PRO A 127 -2.62 3.83 -9.93
C PRO A 127 -3.94 3.82 -9.11
N PHE A 128 -4.11 2.89 -8.18
CA PHE A 128 -5.37 2.64 -7.48
C PHE A 128 -5.34 3.08 -6.01
N MET A 129 -6.41 3.75 -5.58
CA MET A 129 -6.65 4.13 -4.19
C MET A 129 -8.00 3.60 -3.75
N LEU A 130 -8.05 2.80 -2.68
CA LEU A 130 -9.28 2.17 -2.20
C LEU A 130 -9.91 2.97 -1.06
N TYR A 131 -11.23 2.98 -1.03
CA TYR A 131 -12.03 3.44 0.10
C TYR A 131 -13.34 2.66 0.17
N GLN A 132 -14.05 2.77 1.29
CA GLN A 132 -15.39 2.24 1.46
C GLN A 132 -16.40 3.39 1.40
N ASN A 133 -17.43 3.27 0.55
CA ASN A 133 -18.52 4.24 0.50
C ASN A 133 -19.50 4.03 1.66
N THR A 134 -20.47 4.94 1.83
CA THR A 134 -21.47 4.88 2.91
C THR A 134 -22.38 3.66 2.88
N SER A 135 -22.48 2.96 1.75
CA SER A 135 -23.25 1.72 1.58
C SER A 135 -22.41 0.46 1.87
N GLY A 136 -21.14 0.61 2.26
CA GLY A 136 -20.23 -0.49 2.56
C GLY A 136 -19.53 -1.09 1.34
N VAL A 137 -19.83 -0.61 0.13
CA VAL A 137 -19.18 -1.05 -1.12
C VAL A 137 -17.76 -0.50 -1.16
N VAL A 138 -16.81 -1.34 -1.56
CA VAL A 138 -15.43 -0.91 -1.79
C VAL A 138 -15.37 -0.22 -3.15
N HIS A 139 -14.91 1.01 -3.14
CA HIS A 139 -14.61 1.77 -4.33
C HIS A 139 -13.12 1.87 -4.50
N ALA A 140 -12.72 2.14 -5.73
CA ALA A 140 -11.39 2.61 -5.98
C ALA A 140 -11.40 3.88 -6.83
N LEU A 141 -10.38 4.70 -6.64
CA LEU A 141 -10.08 5.89 -7.43
C LEU A 141 -8.89 5.55 -8.31
N TRP A 142 -9.03 5.76 -9.62
CA TRP A 142 -8.02 5.44 -10.61
C TRP A 142 -7.35 6.73 -11.01
N TYR A 143 -6.04 6.78 -10.79
CA TYR A 143 -5.22 7.86 -11.30
C TYR A 143 -4.89 7.63 -12.78
N GLU A 144 -5.64 8.27 -13.66
CA GLU A 144 -5.31 8.41 -15.09
C GLU A 144 -4.72 9.80 -15.37
N SER A 145 -3.85 9.91 -16.37
CA SER A 145 -3.14 11.17 -16.66
C SER A 145 -4.06 12.28 -17.14
N GLU A 146 -5.12 11.96 -17.88
CA GLU A 146 -6.06 12.94 -18.44
C GLU A 146 -7.20 13.25 -17.47
N THR A 147 -7.67 12.23 -16.74
CA THR A 147 -8.74 12.36 -15.74
C THR A 147 -8.28 11.70 -14.44
N PRO A 148 -7.59 12.41 -13.53
CA PRO A 148 -7.15 11.81 -12.29
C PRO A 148 -8.33 11.54 -11.35
N TYR A 149 -8.24 10.47 -10.58
CA TYR A 149 -9.21 10.04 -9.56
C TYR A 149 -10.59 9.60 -10.11
N VAL A 150 -10.63 8.89 -11.24
CA VAL A 150 -11.88 8.30 -11.74
C VAL A 150 -12.41 7.28 -10.73
N PRO A 151 -13.62 7.45 -10.17
CA PRO A 151 -14.19 6.52 -9.21
C PRO A 151 -14.84 5.32 -9.92
N TYR A 152 -14.64 4.12 -9.37
CA TYR A 152 -15.29 2.89 -9.83
C TYR A 152 -15.66 2.02 -8.63
N SER A 153 -16.86 1.44 -8.71
CA SER A 153 -17.36 0.48 -7.74
C SER A 153 -16.73 -0.89 -8.02
N LEU A 154 -16.21 -1.53 -6.98
CA LEU A 154 -15.71 -2.90 -7.09
C LEU A 154 -16.81 -3.89 -6.74
N SER A 155 -16.66 -5.14 -7.18
CA SER A 155 -17.53 -6.25 -6.77
C SER A 155 -17.17 -6.76 -5.38
N ALA A 156 -17.07 -5.85 -4.40
CA ALA A 156 -16.68 -6.13 -3.03
C ALA A 156 -17.48 -5.27 -2.04
N THR A 157 -18.04 -5.92 -1.03
CA THR A 157 -18.74 -5.27 0.09
C THR A 157 -18.02 -5.61 1.39
N ALA A 158 -17.41 -4.60 2.00
CA ALA A 158 -16.64 -4.78 3.22
C ALA A 158 -17.50 -4.53 4.47
N ALA A 159 -17.10 -5.10 5.61
CA ALA A 159 -17.64 -4.71 6.91
C ALA A 159 -17.32 -3.25 7.23
N SER A 160 -18.15 -2.62 8.06
CA SER A 160 -17.78 -1.32 8.65
C SER A 160 -16.45 -1.47 9.40
N LYS A 161 -15.57 -0.46 9.31
CA LYS A 161 -14.20 -0.47 9.88
C LYS A 161 -13.24 -1.47 9.23
N SER A 162 -13.61 -2.14 8.15
CA SER A 162 -12.66 -3.00 7.45
C SER A 162 -11.40 -2.21 7.08
N ASN A 163 -10.24 -2.76 7.43
CA ASN A 163 -9.01 -2.38 6.76
C ASN A 163 -9.13 -2.69 5.26
N LEU A 164 -8.37 -1.97 4.43
CA LEU A 164 -8.29 -2.21 3.01
C LEU A 164 -6.82 -2.38 2.63
N ALA A 165 -6.54 -3.33 1.75
CA ALA A 165 -5.23 -3.49 1.15
C ALA A 165 -5.37 -3.65 -0.36
N VAL A 166 -4.49 -2.99 -1.12
CA VAL A 166 -4.36 -3.16 -2.57
C VAL A 166 -2.94 -3.59 -2.90
N VAL A 167 -2.80 -4.54 -3.82
CA VAL A 167 -1.50 -5.03 -4.27
C VAL A 167 -1.51 -5.27 -5.78
N PRO A 168 -0.37 -5.10 -6.47
CA PRO A 168 -0.21 -5.61 -7.81
C PRO A 168 -0.09 -7.13 -7.77
N VAL A 169 -0.57 -7.81 -8.81
CA VAL A 169 -0.30 -9.24 -9.06
C VAL A 169 0.61 -9.47 -10.29
N SER A 170 1.18 -8.38 -10.82
CA SER A 170 2.21 -8.38 -11.86
C SER A 170 3.27 -7.32 -11.53
N ARG A 171 4.50 -7.46 -12.04
CA ARG A 171 5.48 -6.35 -12.04
C ARG A 171 5.36 -5.46 -13.29
N ASN A 172 4.50 -5.84 -14.23
CA ASN A 172 4.28 -5.09 -15.46
C ASN A 172 3.21 -4.03 -15.22
N VAL A 173 3.65 -2.77 -15.15
CA VAL A 173 2.80 -1.62 -14.88
C VAL A 173 1.64 -1.52 -15.88
N THR A 174 1.87 -1.81 -17.16
CA THR A 174 0.80 -1.79 -18.18
C THR A 174 -0.25 -2.86 -17.93
N LYS A 175 0.14 -4.03 -17.42
CA LYS A 175 -0.82 -5.08 -17.01
C LYS A 175 -1.61 -4.66 -15.77
N ILE A 176 -0.96 -4.00 -14.81
CA ILE A 176 -1.62 -3.50 -13.59
C ILE A 176 -2.65 -2.43 -13.95
N SER A 177 -2.23 -1.39 -14.67
CA SER A 177 -3.07 -0.22 -14.95
C SER A 177 -4.11 -0.45 -16.03
N GLY A 178 -3.95 -1.43 -16.94
CA GLY A 178 -4.85 -1.61 -18.09
C GLY A 178 -5.40 -3.02 -18.32
N LYS A 179 -4.99 -4.04 -17.54
CA LYS A 179 -5.45 -5.43 -17.72
C LYS A 179 -5.87 -6.16 -16.43
N GLY A 180 -6.13 -5.45 -15.33
CA GLY A 180 -6.70 -6.04 -14.11
C GLY A 180 -5.70 -6.81 -13.25
N PHE A 181 -4.38 -6.68 -13.47
CA PHE A 181 -3.35 -7.38 -12.69
C PHE A 181 -3.09 -6.73 -11.33
N TRP A 182 -4.15 -6.62 -10.53
CA TRP A 182 -4.12 -6.18 -9.15
C TRP A 182 -5.19 -6.94 -8.33
N ALA A 183 -5.06 -6.86 -7.02
CA ALA A 183 -5.97 -7.51 -6.10
C ALA A 183 -6.21 -6.64 -4.88
N ILE A 184 -7.32 -6.90 -4.21
CA ILE A 184 -7.65 -6.27 -2.93
C ILE A 184 -7.84 -7.30 -1.83
N PHE A 185 -7.63 -6.85 -0.60
CA PHE A 185 -8.05 -7.54 0.61
C PHE A 185 -8.97 -6.65 1.43
N TYR A 186 -10.04 -7.25 1.94
CA TYR A 186 -11.04 -6.60 2.79
C TYR A 186 -11.60 -7.62 3.79
N GLN A 187 -12.21 -7.18 4.89
CA GLN A 187 -13.02 -8.03 5.76
C GLN A 187 -14.48 -7.96 5.33
N ASN A 188 -15.13 -9.11 5.20
CA ASN A 188 -16.58 -9.16 4.98
C ASN A 188 -17.35 -9.01 6.32
N GLN A 189 -18.69 -9.04 6.26
CA GLN A 189 -19.56 -8.88 7.43
C GLN A 189 -19.41 -9.99 8.49
N SER A 190 -18.85 -11.15 8.13
CA SER A 190 -18.57 -12.24 9.09
C SER A 190 -17.18 -12.13 9.72
N GLY A 191 -16.43 -11.05 9.47
CA GLY A 191 -15.05 -10.88 9.94
C GLY A 191 -14.01 -11.70 9.17
N LYS A 192 -14.42 -12.41 8.11
CA LYS A 192 -13.50 -13.17 7.26
C LYS A 192 -12.75 -12.22 6.33
N ILE A 193 -11.43 -12.34 6.27
CA ILE A 193 -10.63 -11.66 5.26
C ILE A 193 -10.93 -12.32 3.91
N MET A 194 -11.28 -11.50 2.94
CA MET A 194 -11.50 -11.86 1.55
C MET A 194 -10.30 -11.38 0.72
N ALA A 195 -9.86 -12.20 -0.23
CA ALA A 195 -8.96 -11.79 -1.29
C ALA A 195 -9.74 -11.73 -2.61
N SER A 196 -9.70 -10.60 -3.30
CA SER A 196 -10.38 -10.42 -4.59
C SER A 196 -9.35 -10.02 -5.64
N PRO A 197 -8.76 -10.99 -6.36
CA PRO A 197 -7.97 -10.71 -7.56
C PRO A 197 -8.89 -10.24 -8.68
N ASP A 198 -8.41 -9.33 -9.53
CA ASP A 198 -9.22 -8.74 -10.62
C ASP A 198 -10.56 -8.16 -10.12
N PRO A 199 -10.55 -7.28 -9.10
CA PRO A 199 -11.77 -6.88 -8.39
C PRO A 199 -12.70 -5.97 -9.21
N ALA A 200 -12.20 -5.39 -10.30
CA ALA A 200 -12.95 -4.52 -11.19
C ALA A 200 -13.59 -5.26 -12.38
N PHE A 201 -13.25 -6.55 -12.60
CA PHE A 201 -13.78 -7.37 -13.70
C PHE A 201 -13.76 -6.63 -15.04
N TRP A 202 -12.58 -6.23 -15.52
CA TRP A 202 -12.44 -5.64 -16.86
C TRP A 202 -12.71 -6.73 -17.93
N ASP A 203 -13.95 -6.79 -18.44
CA ASP A 203 -14.47 -7.69 -19.50
C ASP A 203 -13.63 -7.62 -20.82
N GLU A 204 -13.58 -8.53 -21.82
CA GLU A 204 -14.15 -9.88 -22.11
C GLU A 204 -13.02 -10.92 -22.37
N LYS A 205 -11.75 -10.55 -22.25
CA LYS A 205 -10.64 -11.51 -22.31
C LYS A 205 -9.65 -11.20 -21.20
N ARG A 206 -9.92 -11.77 -20.03
CA ARG A 206 -8.87 -11.97 -19.03
C ARG A 206 -7.67 -12.55 -19.77
N ALA A 207 -6.53 -11.90 -19.65
CA ALA A 207 -5.30 -12.50 -20.15
C ALA A 207 -5.17 -13.89 -19.50
N ASP A 208 -4.80 -14.91 -20.27
CA ASP A 208 -4.83 -16.31 -19.81
C ASP A 208 -4.05 -16.52 -18.50
N ASP A 209 -3.00 -15.73 -18.29
CA ASP A 209 -2.22 -15.71 -17.06
C ASP A 209 -2.98 -15.13 -15.84
N LEU A 210 -3.91 -14.19 -16.04
CA LEU A 210 -4.78 -13.69 -14.96
C LEU A 210 -5.83 -14.72 -14.53
N VAL A 211 -6.38 -15.50 -15.47
CA VAL A 211 -7.36 -16.56 -15.15
C VAL A 211 -6.77 -17.57 -14.18
N THR A 212 -5.51 -17.96 -14.41
CA THR A 212 -4.80 -18.90 -13.52
C THR A 212 -4.59 -18.28 -12.14
N ILE A 213 -4.17 -17.00 -12.06
CA ILE A 213 -4.00 -16.29 -10.79
C ILE A 213 -5.32 -16.25 -10.00
N VAL A 214 -6.42 -15.85 -10.66
CA VAL A 214 -7.75 -15.78 -10.04
C VAL A 214 -8.20 -17.15 -9.53
N SER A 215 -8.04 -18.19 -10.34
CA SER A 215 -8.38 -19.56 -9.97
C SER A 215 -7.59 -20.04 -8.75
N THR A 216 -6.26 -19.85 -8.75
CA THR A 216 -5.41 -20.25 -7.62
C THR A 216 -5.74 -19.48 -6.35
N TRP A 217 -5.97 -18.18 -6.42
CA TRP A 217 -6.35 -17.39 -5.25
C TRP A 217 -7.70 -17.83 -4.70
N ASN A 218 -8.72 -17.98 -5.54
CA ASN A 218 -10.06 -18.36 -5.09
C ASN A 218 -10.10 -19.78 -4.49
N SER A 219 -9.29 -20.71 -4.99
CA SER A 219 -9.28 -22.10 -4.53
C SER A 219 -8.38 -22.36 -3.33
N THR A 220 -7.34 -21.54 -3.11
CA THR A 220 -6.32 -21.80 -2.09
C THR A 220 -6.20 -20.73 -1.02
N PHE A 221 -6.84 -19.57 -1.16
CA PHE A 221 -6.77 -18.53 -0.14
C PHE A 221 -7.29 -19.06 1.21
N PRO A 222 -6.50 -18.95 2.29
CA PRO A 222 -6.84 -19.58 3.55
C PRO A 222 -8.06 -18.93 4.21
N ASP A 223 -8.77 -19.71 5.02
CA ASP A 223 -9.85 -19.19 5.85
C ASP A 223 -9.28 -18.42 7.05
N ILE A 224 -9.25 -17.08 6.95
CA ILE A 224 -8.78 -16.19 8.00
C ILE A 224 -9.97 -15.38 8.52
N THR A 225 -10.42 -15.69 9.73
CA THR A 225 -11.50 -14.94 10.41
C THR A 225 -10.94 -14.18 11.59
N LEU A 226 -11.20 -12.88 11.66
CA LEU A 226 -10.72 -11.96 12.70
C LEU A 226 -11.89 -11.09 13.20
N PRO A 227 -11.77 -10.48 14.40
CA PRO A 227 -12.69 -9.42 14.81
C PRO A 227 -12.76 -8.31 13.75
N ILE A 228 -13.96 -7.79 13.49
CA ILE A 228 -14.17 -6.70 12.53
C ILE A 228 -13.32 -5.48 12.94
N GLY A 229 -12.58 -4.93 11.97
CA GLY A 229 -11.65 -3.83 12.19
C GLY A 229 -10.26 -4.26 12.68
N SER A 230 -9.96 -5.56 12.66
CA SER A 230 -8.60 -6.04 12.90
C SER A 230 -7.65 -5.53 11.83
N SER A 231 -6.42 -5.20 12.27
CA SER A 231 -5.41 -4.61 11.41
C SER A 231 -4.83 -5.66 10.45
N PHE A 232 -4.87 -5.36 9.16
CA PHE A 232 -4.12 -6.07 8.14
C PHE A 232 -3.62 -5.12 7.05
N THR A 233 -2.62 -5.58 6.30
CA THR A 233 -2.08 -4.91 5.12
C THR A 233 -1.51 -5.96 4.18
N ALA A 234 -1.28 -5.61 2.92
CA ALA A 234 -0.70 -6.51 1.94
C ALA A 234 0.38 -5.81 1.13
N PHE A 235 1.30 -6.60 0.59
CA PHE A 235 2.36 -6.12 -0.28
C PHE A 235 2.76 -7.20 -1.28
N SER A 236 3.44 -6.79 -2.35
CA SER A 236 3.95 -7.72 -3.36
C SER A 236 5.46 -7.53 -3.54
N LEU A 237 6.17 -8.56 -3.98
CA LEU A 237 7.61 -8.51 -4.28
C LEU A 237 7.87 -9.12 -5.66
N ALA A 238 8.68 -8.48 -6.50
CA ALA A 238 8.97 -9.03 -7.82
C ALA A 238 9.67 -10.41 -7.74
N ARG A 239 9.27 -11.31 -8.62
CA ARG A 239 9.88 -12.65 -8.79
C ARG A 239 10.71 -12.69 -10.06
N GLY A 240 12.03 -12.63 -9.92
CA GLY A 240 12.95 -12.76 -11.07
C GLY A 240 12.50 -11.91 -12.26
N ASP A 241 12.65 -12.42 -13.49
CA ASP A 241 12.46 -11.64 -14.71
C ASP A 241 11.12 -11.87 -15.44
N ASN A 242 10.18 -12.66 -14.90
CA ASN A 242 9.00 -13.15 -15.63
C ASN A 242 7.67 -12.49 -15.25
N ASP A 243 7.59 -11.16 -15.14
CA ASP A 243 6.34 -10.42 -14.85
C ASP A 243 5.56 -10.81 -13.56
N LYS A 244 6.02 -11.80 -12.79
CA LYS A 244 5.37 -12.35 -11.61
C LYS A 244 5.79 -11.62 -10.33
N VAL A 245 4.92 -11.71 -9.32
CA VAL A 245 5.19 -11.24 -7.96
C VAL A 245 4.89 -12.33 -6.94
N ASN A 246 5.51 -12.23 -5.76
CA ASN A 246 5.07 -12.90 -4.55
C ASN A 246 4.13 -11.95 -3.83
N THR A 247 2.98 -12.42 -3.36
CA THR A 247 2.04 -11.59 -2.60
C THR A 247 2.00 -12.04 -1.15
N PHE A 248 1.93 -11.07 -0.25
CA PHE A 248 1.92 -11.26 1.19
C PHE A 248 0.76 -10.46 1.79
N LEU A 249 0.02 -11.10 2.70
CA LEU A 249 -0.96 -10.48 3.59
C LEU A 249 -0.42 -10.61 5.01
N LEU A 250 -0.27 -9.49 5.71
CA LEU A 250 0.03 -9.47 7.14
C LEU A 250 -1.25 -9.10 7.89
N TYR A 251 -1.58 -9.85 8.92
CA TYR A 251 -2.77 -9.62 9.71
C TYR A 251 -2.50 -9.83 11.19
N GLN A 252 -3.09 -8.99 12.02
CA GLN A 252 -2.99 -9.12 13.47
C GLN A 252 -4.05 -10.08 13.98
N ASP A 253 -3.62 -11.13 14.69
CA ASP A 253 -4.45 -12.08 15.40
C ASP A 253 -4.00 -12.12 16.86
N GLY A 254 -4.82 -11.55 17.74
CA GLY A 254 -4.42 -11.28 19.13
C GLY A 254 -3.24 -10.30 19.21
N SER A 255 -2.16 -10.69 19.87
CA SER A 255 -0.91 -9.92 19.97
C SER A 255 0.08 -10.24 18.85
N ASP A 256 -0.21 -11.20 17.99
CA ASP A 256 0.72 -11.65 16.97
C ASP A 256 0.31 -11.11 15.61
N ILE A 257 1.30 -10.77 14.78
CA ILE A 257 1.06 -10.51 13.38
C ILE A 257 1.50 -11.74 12.61
N LYS A 258 0.50 -12.39 12.03
CA LYS A 258 0.65 -13.57 11.18
C LYS A 258 0.79 -13.14 9.72
N GLN A 259 1.20 -14.09 8.89
CA GLN A 259 1.40 -13.88 7.47
C GLN A 259 0.65 -14.97 6.69
N ALA A 260 -0.12 -14.56 5.68
CA ALA A 260 -0.48 -15.42 4.57
C ALA A 260 0.31 -14.97 3.34
N TRP A 261 0.77 -15.90 2.51
CA TRP A 261 1.58 -15.55 1.35
C TRP A 261 1.46 -16.57 0.23
N ILE A 262 1.70 -16.11 -1.00
CA ILE A 262 1.79 -16.95 -2.20
C ILE A 262 3.04 -16.52 -2.97
N ASN A 263 3.96 -17.46 -3.20
CA ASN A 263 5.24 -17.20 -3.88
C ASN A 263 5.49 -18.11 -5.10
N ASN A 264 4.52 -18.95 -5.41
CA ASN A 264 4.55 -19.95 -6.46
C ASN A 264 3.11 -20.19 -6.97
N ASP A 265 2.98 -21.07 -7.95
CA ASP A 265 1.68 -21.42 -8.52
C ASP A 265 1.01 -22.56 -7.68
N ASN A 266 1.53 -22.88 -6.48
CA ASN A 266 1.08 -23.98 -5.61
C ASN A 266 0.10 -23.53 -4.50
N GLY A 267 -0.37 -22.28 -4.55
CA GLY A 267 -1.38 -21.74 -3.65
C GLY A 267 -0.86 -20.98 -2.43
N TRP A 268 -1.80 -20.45 -1.65
CA TRP A 268 -1.50 -19.67 -0.45
C TRP A 268 -1.02 -20.53 0.73
N GLN A 269 -0.11 -19.97 1.51
CA GLN A 269 0.45 -20.59 2.71
C GLN A 269 0.32 -19.63 3.89
N ILE A 270 0.29 -20.16 5.12
CA ILE A 270 0.27 -19.37 6.36
C ILE A 270 1.54 -19.62 7.16
N SER A 271 2.07 -18.58 7.79
CA SER A 271 3.13 -18.67 8.79
C SER A 271 2.92 -17.64 9.91
N SER A 272 3.61 -17.85 11.03
CA SER A 272 3.66 -16.92 12.17
C SER A 272 5.11 -16.57 12.49
N PRO A 273 5.72 -15.63 11.74
CA PRO A 273 7.14 -15.33 11.92
C PRO A 273 7.43 -14.78 13.32
N LYS A 274 8.41 -15.35 14.02
CA LYS A 274 8.76 -14.94 15.41
C LYS A 274 9.06 -13.44 15.54
N LEU A 275 9.71 -12.85 14.53
CA LEU A 275 10.02 -11.41 14.47
C LEU A 275 8.79 -10.50 14.35
N LEU A 276 7.64 -11.11 14.03
CA LEU A 276 6.38 -10.43 13.87
C LEU A 276 5.42 -10.67 15.07
N GLN A 277 5.88 -11.29 16.16
CA GLN A 277 5.08 -11.50 17.37
C GLN A 277 5.17 -10.32 18.35
N GLY A 278 4.26 -10.27 19.32
CA GLY A 278 4.29 -9.30 20.43
C GLY A 278 3.97 -7.85 20.04
N ALA A 279 3.10 -7.65 19.05
CA ALA A 279 2.54 -6.35 18.75
C ALA A 279 1.39 -5.99 19.72
N ASP A 280 1.26 -4.71 20.05
CA ASP A 280 0.13 -4.20 20.83
C ASP A 280 -1.18 -4.48 20.07
N ARG A 281 -2.22 -4.91 20.77
CA ARG A 281 -3.53 -5.15 20.14
C ARG A 281 -4.03 -3.86 19.47
N GLY A 282 -4.43 -3.94 18.20
CA GLY A 282 -4.87 -2.79 17.42
C GLY A 282 -3.72 -2.03 16.74
N THR A 283 -2.49 -2.56 16.75
CA THR A 283 -1.37 -1.98 16.01
C THR A 283 -1.71 -1.86 14.52
N HIS A 284 -1.65 -0.64 13.98
CA HIS A 284 -1.69 -0.42 12.54
C HIS A 284 -0.41 -0.96 11.89
N ILE A 285 -0.60 -1.71 10.80
CA ILE A 285 0.48 -2.30 10.00
C ILE A 285 0.56 -1.54 8.67
N GLY A 286 1.75 -1.12 8.26
CA GLY A 286 2.00 -0.56 6.93
C GLY A 286 3.17 -1.26 6.26
N CYS A 287 3.09 -1.52 4.96
CA CYS A 287 4.16 -2.15 4.20
C CYS A 287 4.58 -1.30 3.01
N VAL A 288 5.88 -1.23 2.75
CA VAL A 288 6.43 -0.59 1.54
C VAL A 288 6.88 -1.66 0.56
N THR A 289 6.38 -1.55 -0.66
CA THR A 289 6.85 -2.30 -1.83
C THR A 289 7.65 -1.35 -2.71
N PRO A 290 8.92 -1.65 -3.05
CA PRO A 290 9.63 -0.83 -4.01
C PRO A 290 8.91 -0.86 -5.38
N PRO A 291 8.78 0.28 -6.08
CA PRO A 291 8.13 0.32 -7.39
C PRO A 291 8.88 -0.58 -8.39
N CYS A 292 8.10 -1.27 -9.23
CA CYS A 292 8.63 -2.06 -10.33
C CYS A 292 8.86 -1.13 -11.53
N GLY A 293 10.07 -0.62 -11.70
CA GLY A 293 10.47 0.14 -12.90
C GLY A 293 10.69 -0.76 -14.11
N ARG A 294 10.53 -0.20 -15.32
CA ARG A 294 10.88 -0.85 -16.59
C ARG A 294 12.39 -1.05 -16.60
N ALA A 295 12.86 -2.29 -16.71
CA ALA A 295 14.28 -2.56 -16.90
C ALA A 295 14.68 -2.08 -18.30
N THR A 296 15.20 -0.87 -18.43
CA THR A 296 16.03 -0.52 -19.60
C THR A 296 17.36 -1.26 -19.47
N ALA A 297 17.98 -1.58 -20.60
CA ALA A 297 19.06 -2.56 -20.79
C ALA A 297 20.38 -2.32 -20.01
N HIS A 298 20.40 -1.40 -19.05
CA HIS A 298 21.52 -1.13 -18.15
C HIS A 298 21.13 -1.25 -16.65
N SER A 299 19.99 -1.87 -16.32
CA SER A 299 19.68 -2.21 -14.93
C SER A 299 20.67 -3.24 -14.38
N PRO A 300 21.34 -2.96 -13.24
CA PRO A 300 22.17 -3.97 -12.60
C PRO A 300 21.29 -5.15 -12.19
N LYS A 301 21.86 -6.35 -12.36
CA LYS A 301 21.29 -7.66 -12.03
C LYS A 301 20.40 -7.60 -10.78
N SER A 302 19.26 -8.28 -10.86
CA SER A 302 18.23 -8.47 -9.83
C SER A 302 18.81 -8.85 -8.45
N SER A 303 19.28 -7.86 -7.71
CA SER A 303 19.77 -8.03 -6.33
C SER A 303 18.60 -7.78 -5.36
N SER A 304 18.09 -8.89 -4.81
CA SER A 304 17.18 -8.99 -3.64
C SER A 304 16.28 -7.76 -3.37
N GLN A 305 15.09 -7.69 -4.00
CA GLN A 305 14.05 -6.77 -3.52
C GLN A 305 13.60 -7.19 -2.11
N LYS A 306 13.61 -6.23 -1.18
CA LYS A 306 13.19 -6.40 0.22
C LYS A 306 11.98 -5.51 0.48
N SER A 307 10.90 -6.06 1.05
CA SER A 307 9.79 -5.26 1.57
C SER A 307 10.05 -4.94 3.04
N ARG A 308 9.47 -3.84 3.53
CA ARG A 308 9.58 -3.42 4.92
C ARG A 308 8.20 -3.21 5.53
N THR A 309 8.03 -3.71 6.74
CA THR A 309 6.82 -3.58 7.54
C THR A 309 7.06 -2.67 8.73
N PHE A 310 6.14 -1.73 8.90
CA PHE A 310 6.06 -0.79 10.00
C PHE A 310 4.90 -1.12 10.91
N ARG A 311 5.12 -0.94 12.22
CA ARG A 311 4.10 -1.14 13.26
C ARG A 311 4.04 0.08 14.16
N ASN A 312 2.83 0.56 14.41
CA ASN A 312 2.60 1.57 15.44
C ASN A 312 2.29 0.88 16.78
N ALA A 313 3.27 0.88 17.67
CA ALA A 313 3.18 0.56 19.10
C ALA A 313 3.76 1.75 19.88
N THR A 314 3.69 1.75 21.21
CA THR A 314 4.32 2.78 22.08
C THR A 314 5.82 3.02 21.77
N SER A 315 6.47 2.09 21.06
CA SER A 315 7.71 2.27 20.29
C SER A 315 7.53 1.76 18.85
N ARG A 316 8.01 2.50 17.85
CA ARG A 316 7.90 2.11 16.42
C ARG A 316 8.95 1.07 16.07
N ARG A 317 8.54 -0.07 15.51
CA ARG A 317 9.46 -1.14 15.09
C ARG A 317 9.40 -1.38 13.58
N VAL A 318 10.55 -1.74 13.00
CA VAL A 318 10.72 -2.01 11.57
C VAL A 318 11.17 -3.46 11.37
N ALA A 319 10.48 -4.19 10.51
CA ALA A 319 10.88 -5.53 10.09
C ALA A 319 11.06 -5.59 8.57
N ASN A 320 12.07 -6.32 8.10
CA ASN A 320 12.39 -6.47 6.68
C ASN A 320 12.06 -7.90 6.22
N SER A 321 11.53 -8.07 5.01
CA SER A 321 11.24 -9.38 4.41
C SER A 321 11.99 -9.61 3.10
N SER A 322 12.51 -10.83 2.90
CA SER A 322 12.96 -11.34 1.59
C SER A 322 12.53 -12.79 1.39
N ARG A 323 11.77 -13.08 0.33
CA ARG A 323 11.37 -14.43 -0.15
C ARG A 323 10.59 -15.36 0.81
N SER A 324 10.49 -15.02 2.10
CA SER A 324 9.68 -15.63 3.18
C SER A 324 10.23 -15.23 4.55
N ASP A 325 11.49 -14.80 4.59
CA ASP A 325 12.26 -14.65 5.82
C ASP A 325 12.23 -13.21 6.31
N TRP A 326 12.07 -13.05 7.62
CA TRP A 326 12.07 -11.76 8.29
C TRP A 326 13.43 -11.48 8.93
N LYS A 327 13.85 -10.22 8.92
CA LYS A 327 14.98 -9.70 9.71
C LYS A 327 14.49 -8.49 10.50
N GLY A 328 14.65 -8.51 11.82
CA GLY A 328 14.15 -7.47 12.72
C GLY A 328 15.23 -6.46 13.13
N ARG A 329 14.79 -5.24 13.46
CA ARG A 329 15.57 -4.25 14.22
C ARG A 329 14.68 -3.50 15.21
N THR A 330 15.24 -3.23 16.37
CA THR A 330 14.70 -2.29 17.35
C THR A 330 15.27 -0.92 17.05
N GLY A 331 14.40 0.07 16.85
CA GLY A 331 14.74 1.49 16.81
C GLY A 331 14.28 2.15 18.10
#